data_AF-W5SWI2-F1
#
_entry.id   AF-W5SWI2-F1
#
_cell.length_a   1.000
_cell.length_b   1.000
_cell.length_c   1.000
_cell.angle_alpha   90.00
_cell.angle_beta   90.00
_cell.angle_gamma   90.00
#
_symmetry.space_group_name_H-M   'P 1'
#
loop_
_entity.id
_entity.type
_entity.pdbx_description
1 polymer ?
#
loop_
_entity_poly.entity_id
_entity_poly.type
_entity_poly.pdbx_seq_one_letter_code
_entity_poly.pdbx_strand_id
1 'polypeptide(L)'
;MKINIKVKSICATLFISLFLSCNNGIEELEKRNTFLSSLANLGNDFLSVFSSFGDIMTESLGFKADAKKSDVATYFKKVQDNLENTKTALNKIVEDMKTQENPNVVGVETAVKTLIDNTLDKIIQGSKTVSDAIGNDSELLGNVGKAAADQNAAGNREEGKVSNLINGIR
;
A
#
# COMPACT_ATOMS: atom_id res chain seq x y z
N MET A 1 -32.39 -61.27 -33.12
CA MET A 1 -32.34 -60.63 -31.78
C MET A 1 -30.92 -60.24 -31.33
N LYS A 2 -29.86 -61.03 -31.59
CA LYS A 2 -28.48 -60.76 -31.12
C LYS A 2 -27.81 -59.46 -31.66
N ILE A 3 -28.14 -59.00 -32.87
CA ILE A 3 -27.51 -57.82 -33.49
C ILE A 3 -27.92 -56.52 -32.78
N ASN A 4 -29.17 -56.42 -32.34
CA ASN A 4 -29.72 -55.21 -31.69
C ASN A 4 -29.10 -54.96 -30.30
N ILE A 5 -28.68 -56.02 -29.60
CA ILE A 5 -28.03 -55.93 -28.29
C ILE A 5 -26.58 -55.40 -28.43
N LYS A 6 -25.85 -55.84 -29.47
CA LYS A 6 -24.48 -55.38 -29.74
C LYS A 6 -24.42 -53.91 -30.15
N VAL A 7 -25.36 -53.43 -30.97
CA VAL A 7 -25.45 -52.02 -31.37
C VAL A 7 -25.79 -51.13 -30.17
N LYS A 8 -26.74 -51.53 -29.32
CA LYS A 8 -27.07 -50.82 -28.08
C LYS A 8 -25.87 -50.72 -27.12
N SER A 9 -25.08 -51.78 -27.00
CA SER A 9 -23.86 -51.79 -26.18
C SER A 9 -22.79 -50.82 -26.71
N ILE A 10 -22.56 -50.79 -28.02
CA ILE A 10 -21.58 -49.89 -28.65
C ILE A 10 -22.01 -48.43 -28.47
N CYS A 11 -23.28 -48.12 -28.72
CA CYS A 11 -23.81 -46.77 -28.49
C CYS A 11 -23.66 -46.36 -27.01
N ALA A 12 -23.94 -47.24 -26.06
CA ALA A 12 -23.76 -46.95 -24.64
C ALA A 12 -22.29 -46.65 -24.29
N THR A 13 -21.34 -47.44 -24.80
CA THR A 13 -19.91 -47.19 -24.58
C THR A 13 -19.46 -45.87 -25.21
N LEU A 14 -19.91 -45.57 -26.43
CA LEU A 14 -19.58 -44.30 -27.12
C LEU A 14 -20.11 -43.08 -26.35
N PHE A 15 -21.36 -43.14 -25.88
CA PHE A 15 -21.95 -42.06 -25.09
C PHE A 15 -21.19 -41.85 -23.78
N ILE A 16 -20.86 -42.91 -23.04
CA ILE A 16 -20.08 -42.81 -21.79
C ILE A 16 -18.70 -42.21 -22.07
N SER A 17 -17.99 -42.65 -23.12
CA SER A 17 -16.70 -42.07 -23.49
C SER A 17 -16.78 -40.60 -23.88
N LEU A 18 -17.86 -40.17 -24.55
CA LEU A 18 -18.06 -38.78 -24.92
C LEU A 18 -18.34 -37.91 -23.69
N PHE A 19 -19.17 -38.39 -22.74
CA PHE A 19 -19.43 -37.69 -21.48
C PHE A 19 -18.19 -37.60 -20.58
N LEU A 20 -17.39 -38.67 -20.49
CA LEU A 20 -16.12 -38.65 -19.75
C LEU A 20 -15.10 -37.70 -20.42
N SER A 21 -15.07 -37.63 -21.76
CA SER A 21 -14.22 -36.68 -22.48
C SER A 21 -14.63 -35.21 -22.25
N CYS A 22 -15.92 -34.93 -22.08
CA CYS A 22 -16.42 -33.60 -21.72
C CYS A 22 -16.15 -33.25 -20.25
N ASN A 23 -16.19 -34.22 -19.33
CA ASN A 23 -15.97 -33.98 -17.91
C ASN A 23 -14.51 -33.60 -17.57
N ASN A 24 -13.52 -34.18 -18.27
CA ASN A 24 -12.11 -33.83 -18.04
C ASN A 24 -11.79 -32.37 -18.41
N GLY A 25 -12.47 -31.81 -19.42
CA GLY A 25 -12.29 -30.41 -19.81
C GLY A 25 -12.92 -29.41 -18.84
N ILE A 26 -13.97 -29.80 -18.11
CA ILE A 26 -14.68 -28.92 -17.17
C ILE A 26 -13.83 -28.69 -15.91
N GLU A 27 -13.20 -29.73 -15.36
CA GLU A 27 -12.36 -29.60 -14.15
C GLU A 27 -11.10 -28.74 -14.41
N GLU A 28 -10.45 -28.91 -15.57
CA GLU A 28 -9.29 -28.09 -15.96
C GLU A 28 -9.70 -26.63 -16.19
N LEU A 29 -10.87 -26.40 -16.80
CA LEU A 29 -11.42 -25.07 -17.01
C LEU A 29 -11.75 -24.37 -15.68
N GLU A 30 -12.32 -25.11 -14.72
CA GLU A 30 -12.62 -24.61 -13.37
C GLU A 30 -11.35 -24.21 -12.62
N LYS A 31 -10.32 -25.07 -12.62
CA LYS A 31 -9.00 -24.76 -12.03
C LYS A 31 -8.38 -23.51 -12.64
N ARG A 32 -8.45 -23.36 -13.98
CA ARG A 32 -7.97 -22.14 -14.66
C ARG A 32 -8.77 -20.91 -14.25
N ASN A 33 -10.08 -21.02 -14.15
CA ASN A 33 -10.92 -19.89 -13.76
C ASN A 33 -10.66 -19.44 -12.32
N THR A 34 -10.45 -20.38 -11.40
CA THR A 34 -10.05 -20.08 -10.02
C THR A 34 -8.68 -19.41 -9.97
N PHE A 35 -7.70 -19.91 -10.73
CA PHE A 35 -6.37 -19.28 -10.83
C PHE A 35 -6.45 -17.84 -11.36
N LEU A 36 -7.18 -17.62 -12.47
CA LEU A 36 -7.36 -16.29 -13.05
C LEU A 36 -8.08 -15.34 -12.10
N SER A 37 -9.06 -15.84 -11.34
CA SER A 37 -9.78 -15.06 -10.34
C SER A 37 -8.87 -14.66 -9.16
N SER A 38 -8.03 -15.58 -8.66
CA SER A 38 -7.02 -15.27 -7.64
C SER A 38 -6.00 -14.23 -8.15
N LEU A 39 -5.54 -14.37 -9.41
CA LEU A 39 -4.63 -13.41 -10.03
C LEU A 39 -5.27 -12.01 -10.19
N ALA A 40 -6.53 -11.96 -10.62
CA ALA A 40 -7.26 -10.70 -10.78
C ALA A 40 -7.47 -10.00 -9.42
N ASN A 41 -7.82 -10.76 -8.38
CA ASN A 41 -7.98 -10.22 -7.03
C ASN A 41 -6.65 -9.68 -6.49
N LEU A 42 -5.56 -10.44 -6.61
CA LEU A 42 -4.23 -9.97 -6.22
C LEU A 42 -3.81 -8.70 -6.97
N GLY A 43 -4.10 -8.63 -8.26
CA GLY A 43 -3.87 -7.43 -9.07
C GLY A 43 -4.67 -6.22 -8.59
N ASN A 44 -5.94 -6.42 -8.22
CA ASN A 44 -6.79 -5.37 -7.65
C ASN A 44 -6.29 -4.90 -6.28
N ASP A 45 -5.87 -5.84 -5.41
CA ASP A 45 -5.33 -5.51 -4.10
C ASP A 45 -4.05 -4.67 -4.24
N PHE A 46 -3.16 -5.06 -5.15
CA PHE A 46 -1.95 -4.28 -5.45
C PHE A 46 -2.26 -2.90 -6.05
N LEU A 47 -3.22 -2.81 -6.97
CA LEU A 47 -3.64 -1.53 -7.54
C LEU A 47 -4.21 -0.58 -6.47
N SER A 48 -4.95 -1.12 -5.51
CA SER A 48 -5.47 -0.37 -4.36
C SER A 48 -4.31 0.23 -3.54
N VAL A 49 -3.30 -0.58 -3.21
CA VAL A 49 -2.07 -0.11 -2.53
C VAL A 49 -1.37 0.97 -3.33
N PHE A 50 -1.17 0.76 -4.63
CA PHE A 50 -0.48 1.71 -5.49
C PHE A 50 -1.23 3.04 -5.62
N SER A 51 -2.56 2.98 -5.69
CA SER A 51 -3.41 4.18 -5.77
C SER A 51 -3.34 5.00 -4.47
N SER A 52 -3.47 4.34 -3.31
CA SER A 52 -3.33 5.01 -2.01
C SER A 52 -1.93 5.61 -1.80
N PHE A 53 -0.88 4.94 -2.29
CA PHE A 53 0.47 5.52 -2.29
C PHE A 53 0.58 6.71 -3.24
N GLY A 54 -0.05 6.64 -4.42
CA GLY A 54 -0.11 7.72 -5.41
C GLY A 54 -0.76 9.00 -4.88
N ASP A 55 -1.77 8.88 -4.02
CA ASP A 55 -2.44 10.03 -3.40
C ASP A 55 -1.45 10.91 -2.60
N ILE A 56 -0.40 10.32 -2.00
CA ILE A 56 0.69 11.06 -1.32
C ILE A 56 1.39 12.03 -2.27
N MET A 57 1.62 11.61 -3.52
CA MET A 57 2.37 12.38 -4.51
C MET A 57 1.56 13.54 -5.09
N THR A 58 0.23 13.50 -4.95
CA THR A 58 -0.64 14.58 -5.43
C THR A 58 -0.72 15.75 -4.45
N GLU A 59 -0.46 15.49 -3.16
CA GLU A 59 -0.43 16.54 -2.14
C GLU A 59 0.94 17.19 -2.06
N SER A 60 1.19 18.24 -2.85
CA SER A 60 2.39 19.06 -2.69
C SER A 60 2.30 19.91 -1.41
N LEU A 61 3.43 20.12 -0.72
CA LEU A 61 3.55 21.12 0.35
C LEU A 61 3.34 22.51 -0.25
N GLY A 62 2.08 22.97 -0.25
CA GLY A 62 1.65 24.20 -0.89
C GLY A 62 2.05 25.44 -0.07
N PHE A 63 3.24 25.97 -0.33
CA PHE A 63 3.69 27.22 0.27
C PHE A 63 2.94 28.41 -0.34
N LYS A 64 1.94 28.89 0.38
CA LYS A 64 1.23 30.15 0.13
C LYS A 64 1.86 31.30 0.93
N ALA A 65 1.55 32.54 0.57
CA ALA A 65 2.15 33.73 1.21
C ALA A 65 1.87 33.82 2.73
N ASP A 66 0.79 33.22 3.19
CA ASP A 66 0.36 33.13 4.59
C ASP A 66 0.61 31.74 5.19
N ALA A 67 1.46 30.92 4.58
CA ALA A 67 1.74 29.56 5.06
C ALA A 67 2.32 29.60 6.47
N LYS A 68 1.80 28.74 7.34
CA LYS A 68 2.22 28.61 8.74
C LYS A 68 3.19 27.45 8.89
N LYS A 69 4.00 27.48 9.95
CA LYS A 69 4.82 26.31 10.31
C LYS A 69 3.95 25.07 10.53
N SER A 70 2.78 25.21 11.17
CA SER A 70 1.80 24.12 11.34
C SER A 70 1.33 23.48 10.03
N ASP A 71 1.37 24.20 8.90
CA ASP A 71 1.02 23.62 7.60
C ASP A 71 2.07 22.58 7.16
N VAL A 72 3.36 22.82 7.52
CA VAL A 72 4.44 21.84 7.34
C VAL A 72 4.25 20.64 8.26
N ALA A 73 3.87 20.85 9.52
CA ALA A 73 3.55 19.75 10.45
C ALA A 73 2.43 18.85 9.89
N THR A 74 1.38 19.50 9.37
CA THR A 74 0.21 18.82 8.78
C THR A 74 0.63 17.98 7.57
N TYR A 75 1.48 18.52 6.70
CA TYR A 75 2.01 17.78 5.55
C TYR A 75 2.74 16.50 5.97
N PHE A 76 3.72 16.59 6.89
CA PHE A 76 4.46 15.42 7.35
C PHE A 76 3.57 14.42 8.10
N LYS A 77 2.55 14.91 8.83
CA LYS A 77 1.57 14.02 9.46
C LYS A 77 0.79 13.21 8.43
N LYS A 78 0.36 13.83 7.33
CA LYS A 78 -0.30 13.11 6.23
C LYS A 78 0.62 12.11 5.54
N VAL A 79 1.89 12.44 5.33
CA VAL A 79 2.88 11.48 4.81
C VAL A 79 2.98 10.27 5.74
N GLN A 80 3.09 10.48 7.05
CA GLN A 80 3.10 9.40 8.05
C GLN A 80 1.83 8.53 7.94
N ASP A 81 0.65 9.13 8.00
CA ASP A 81 -0.62 8.40 8.03
C ASP A 81 -0.86 7.60 6.75
N ASN A 82 -0.52 8.17 5.58
CA ASN A 82 -0.66 7.48 4.31
C ASN A 82 0.30 6.29 4.17
N LEU A 83 1.55 6.43 4.62
CA LEU A 83 2.51 5.32 4.59
C LEU A 83 2.16 4.22 5.61
N GLU A 84 1.55 4.56 6.75
CA GLU A 84 0.96 3.58 7.66
C GLU A 84 -0.17 2.79 6.99
N ASN A 85 -1.02 3.46 6.21
CA ASN A 85 -2.06 2.80 5.41
C ASN A 85 -1.46 1.88 4.34
N THR A 86 -0.44 2.34 3.59
CA THR A 86 0.29 1.53 2.61
C THR A 86 0.91 0.30 3.26
N LYS A 87 1.58 0.46 4.41
CA LYS A 87 2.16 -0.65 5.19
C LYS A 87 1.10 -1.68 5.59
N THR A 88 -0.05 -1.22 6.10
CA THR A 88 -1.15 -2.08 6.50
C THR A 88 -1.70 -2.88 5.31
N ALA A 89 -1.91 -2.21 4.18
CA ALA A 89 -2.44 -2.85 2.98
C ALA A 89 -1.45 -3.85 2.34
N LEU A 90 -0.14 -3.57 2.36
CA LEU A 90 0.89 -4.52 1.94
C LEU A 90 0.91 -5.79 2.82
N ASN A 91 0.81 -5.64 4.14
CA ASN A 91 0.73 -6.78 5.04
C ASN A 91 -0.55 -7.60 4.80
N LYS A 92 -1.67 -6.92 4.53
CA LYS A 92 -2.92 -7.59 4.16
C LYS A 92 -2.78 -8.44 2.89
N ILE A 93 -2.09 -7.95 1.85
CA ILE A 93 -1.81 -8.75 0.65
C ILE A 93 -1.04 -10.02 1.01
N VAL A 94 -0.03 -9.92 1.86
CA VAL A 94 0.76 -11.08 2.31
C VAL A 94 -0.12 -12.08 3.07
N GLU A 95 -0.97 -11.60 3.98
CA GLU A 95 -1.93 -12.45 4.70
C GLU A 95 -2.91 -13.13 3.76
N ASP A 96 -3.52 -12.39 2.83
CA ASP A 96 -4.46 -12.94 1.85
C ASP A 96 -3.76 -14.01 0.97
N MET A 97 -2.50 -13.78 0.56
CA MET A 97 -1.69 -14.79 -0.14
C MET A 97 -1.42 -16.05 0.71
N LYS A 98 -1.22 -15.91 2.02
CA LYS A 98 -1.06 -17.06 2.94
C LYS A 98 -2.35 -17.88 3.01
N THR A 99 -3.50 -17.21 3.12
CA THR A 99 -4.81 -17.89 3.17
C THR A 99 -5.16 -18.61 1.88
N GLN A 100 -4.67 -18.11 0.75
CA GLN A 100 -4.87 -18.70 -0.59
C GLN A 100 -3.82 -19.74 -0.97
N GLU A 101 -2.91 -20.11 -0.04
CA GLU A 101 -1.81 -21.05 -0.29
C GLU A 101 -0.97 -20.69 -1.53
N ASN A 102 -0.76 -19.39 -1.76
CA ASN A 102 -0.06 -18.92 -2.94
C ASN A 102 1.42 -19.38 -2.92
N PRO A 103 1.93 -20.06 -3.96
CA PRO A 103 3.28 -20.62 -3.96
C PRO A 103 4.40 -19.55 -3.88
N ASN A 104 4.08 -18.29 -4.20
CA ASN A 104 5.05 -17.19 -4.18
C ASN A 104 5.02 -16.39 -2.86
N VAL A 105 4.19 -16.77 -1.89
CA VAL A 105 3.97 -15.99 -0.67
C VAL A 105 5.25 -15.69 0.11
N VAL A 106 6.19 -16.65 0.18
CA VAL A 106 7.47 -16.47 0.89
C VAL A 106 8.32 -15.37 0.26
N GLY A 107 8.35 -15.32 -1.07
CA GLY A 107 9.08 -14.29 -1.81
C GLY A 107 8.44 -12.91 -1.63
N VAL A 108 7.11 -12.83 -1.72
CA VAL A 108 6.37 -11.58 -1.53
C VAL A 108 6.49 -11.08 -0.09
N GLU A 109 6.34 -11.95 0.91
CA GLU A 109 6.51 -11.61 2.32
C GLU A 109 7.91 -11.04 2.58
N THR A 110 8.95 -11.66 2.02
CA THR A 110 10.34 -11.18 2.14
C THR A 110 10.50 -9.78 1.52
N ALA A 111 9.95 -9.57 0.32
CA ALA A 111 10.02 -8.28 -0.36
C ALA A 111 9.24 -7.18 0.39
N VAL A 112 8.03 -7.49 0.84
CA VAL A 112 7.17 -6.58 1.61
C VAL A 112 7.83 -6.22 2.94
N LYS A 113 8.34 -7.20 3.68
CA LYS A 113 9.08 -6.97 4.93
C LYS A 113 10.32 -6.10 4.70
N THR A 114 11.07 -6.36 3.64
CA THR A 114 12.24 -5.55 3.28
C THR A 114 11.87 -4.10 2.97
N LEU A 115 10.80 -3.89 2.20
CA LEU A 115 10.29 -2.55 1.88
C LEU A 115 9.83 -1.80 3.14
N ILE A 116 9.10 -2.48 4.00
CA ILE A 116 8.58 -1.92 5.25
C ILE A 116 9.74 -1.53 6.17
N ASP A 117 10.58 -2.51 6.55
CA ASP A 117 11.60 -2.33 7.59
C ASP A 117 12.71 -1.36 7.16
N ASN A 118 13.13 -1.43 5.89
CA ASN A 118 14.28 -0.66 5.43
C ASN A 118 13.91 0.73 4.90
N THR A 119 12.64 0.95 4.50
CA THR A 119 12.20 2.16 3.82
C THR A 119 10.99 2.78 4.52
N LEU A 120 9.83 2.14 4.50
CA LEU A 120 8.58 2.79 4.95
C LEU A 120 8.65 3.17 6.42
N ASP A 121 9.14 2.29 7.29
CA ASP A 121 9.23 2.57 8.73
C ASP A 121 10.16 3.74 9.04
N LYS A 122 11.24 3.91 8.27
CA LYS A 122 12.15 5.06 8.44
C LYS A 122 11.48 6.36 8.02
N ILE A 123 10.76 6.36 6.89
CA ILE A 123 10.05 7.56 6.42
C ILE A 123 8.91 7.92 7.37
N ILE A 124 8.16 6.94 7.87
CA ILE A 124 7.11 7.14 8.89
C ILE A 124 7.70 7.76 10.16
N GLN A 125 8.81 7.20 10.67
CA GLN A 125 9.48 7.74 11.87
C GLN A 125 10.02 9.15 11.65
N GLY A 126 10.66 9.41 10.50
CA GLY A 126 11.17 10.73 10.15
C GLY A 126 10.04 11.76 10.05
N SER A 127 8.96 11.40 9.35
CA SER A 127 7.79 12.26 9.18
C SER A 127 7.12 12.60 10.51
N LYS A 128 6.95 11.61 11.38
CA LYS A 128 6.45 11.82 12.75
C LYS A 128 7.37 12.74 13.55
N THR A 129 8.69 12.53 13.48
CA THR A 129 9.66 13.36 14.19
C THR A 129 9.56 14.83 13.75
N VAL A 130 9.39 15.07 12.45
CA VAL A 130 9.18 16.43 11.92
C VAL A 130 7.85 17.02 12.38
N SER A 131 6.75 16.28 12.25
CA SER A 131 5.42 16.77 12.64
C SER A 131 5.36 17.11 14.13
N ASP A 132 5.94 16.27 14.98
CA ASP A 132 5.96 16.45 16.43
C ASP A 132 6.86 17.63 16.85
N ALA A 133 7.99 17.83 16.16
CA ALA A 133 8.90 18.95 16.44
C ALA A 133 8.24 20.31 16.14
N ILE A 134 7.40 20.40 15.11
CA ILE A 134 6.69 21.63 14.75
C ILE A 134 5.43 21.80 15.59
N GLY A 135 4.64 20.73 15.74
CA GLY A 135 3.37 20.75 16.45
C GLY A 135 2.36 21.71 15.81
N ASN A 136 1.73 22.54 16.65
CA ASN A 136 0.69 23.49 16.24
C ASN A 136 1.21 24.93 16.08
N ASP A 137 2.50 25.12 15.80
CA ASP A 137 3.11 26.44 15.66
C ASP A 137 2.44 27.24 14.53
N SER A 138 1.67 28.25 14.95
CA SER A 138 0.85 29.08 14.05
C SER A 138 1.61 30.25 13.42
N GLU A 139 2.90 30.43 13.74
CA GLU A 139 3.72 31.47 13.13
C GLU A 139 3.86 31.25 11.63
N LEU A 140 3.93 32.36 10.90
CA LEU A 140 4.19 32.33 9.46
C LEU A 140 5.58 31.74 9.17
N LEU A 141 5.65 30.97 8.09
CA LEU A 141 6.93 30.66 7.45
C LEU A 141 7.57 31.97 6.99
N GLY A 142 8.82 32.19 7.39
CA GLY A 142 9.53 33.44 7.09
C GLY A 142 9.07 34.65 7.89
N ASN A 143 8.44 34.45 9.06
CA ASN A 143 8.10 35.55 9.97
C ASN A 143 9.34 36.43 10.26
N VAL A 144 9.21 37.73 10.04
CA VAL A 144 10.24 38.73 10.35
C VAL A 144 9.84 39.42 11.63
N GLY A 145 10.63 39.23 12.70
CA GLY A 145 10.41 39.92 13.96
C GLY A 145 10.43 41.44 13.76
N LYS A 146 9.43 42.15 14.30
CA LYS A 146 9.52 43.61 14.41
C LYS A 146 10.63 43.94 15.39
N ALA A 147 11.62 44.72 14.96
CA ALA A 147 12.57 45.33 15.88
C ALA A 147 11.77 46.23 16.84
N ALA A 148 11.61 45.79 18.09
CA ALA A 148 11.22 46.71 19.15
C ALA A 148 12.38 47.70 19.35
N ALA A 149 12.07 48.90 19.84
CA ALA A 149 13.07 49.93 20.16
C ALA A 149 14.11 49.45 21.21
N ASP A 150 13.87 48.31 21.85
CA ASP A 150 14.81 47.60 22.71
C ASP A 150 15.24 46.27 22.07
N GLN A 151 16.56 46.06 22.00
CA GLN A 151 17.30 45.14 21.12
C GLN A 151 17.14 43.63 21.37
N ASN A 152 16.00 43.14 21.87
CA ASN A 152 15.81 41.72 22.24
C ASN A 152 14.63 41.02 21.55
N ALA A 153 14.19 41.49 20.38
CA ALA A 153 13.20 40.79 19.55
C ALA A 153 13.83 39.72 18.63
N ALA A 154 14.99 39.14 19.01
CA ALA A 154 15.55 38.01 18.30
C ALA A 154 14.64 36.79 18.56
N GLY A 155 14.04 36.24 17.51
CA GLY A 155 13.20 35.05 17.62
C GLY A 155 13.99 33.92 18.29
N ASN A 156 13.55 33.48 19.47
CA ASN A 156 14.14 32.35 20.14
C ASN A 156 13.94 31.11 19.28
N ARG A 157 15.01 30.68 18.60
CA ARG A 157 15.05 29.36 17.98
C ARG A 157 15.05 28.35 19.10
N GLU A 158 14.01 27.55 19.20
CA GLU A 158 14.07 26.35 20.04
C GLU A 158 15.05 25.37 19.39
N GLU A 159 16.33 25.41 19.78
CA GLU A 159 17.41 24.61 19.19
C GLU A 159 17.05 23.11 19.13
N GLY A 160 16.33 22.60 20.14
CA GLY A 160 15.83 21.23 20.17
C GLY A 160 14.87 20.90 19.03
N LYS A 161 13.96 21.83 18.66
CA LYS A 161 13.03 21.63 17.54
C LYS A 161 13.79 21.57 16.22
N VAL A 162 14.76 22.46 16.00
CA VAL A 162 15.55 22.50 14.75
C VAL A 162 16.35 21.21 14.57
N SER A 163 16.97 20.69 15.64
CA SER A 163 17.68 19.39 15.60
C SER A 163 16.75 18.24 15.19
N ASN A 164 15.54 18.19 15.75
CA ASN A 164 14.56 17.17 15.41
C ASN A 164 14.09 17.26 13.95
N LEU A 165 13.94 18.46 13.40
CA LEU A 165 13.63 18.64 11.97
C LEU A 165 14.73 18.03 11.08
N ILE A 166 15.99 18.34 11.39
CA ILE A 166 17.14 17.82 10.64
C ILE A 166 17.19 16.30 10.73
N ASN A 167 17.03 15.75 11.94
CA ASN A 167 17.08 14.31 12.17
C ASN A 167 15.90 13.57 11.52
N GLY A 168 14.72 14.18 11.46
CA GLY A 168 13.55 13.58 10.83
C GLY A 168 13.60 13.59 9.30
N ILE A 169 14.31 14.55 8.68
CA ILE A 169 14.45 14.65 7.21
C ILE A 169 15.60 13.80 6.67
N ARG A 170 16.63 13.53 7.49
CA ARG A 170 17.85 12.81 7.09
C ARG A 170 17.65 11.29 7.07
#